data_AF-A0A4P9CB08-F1
#
_entry.id   AF-A0A4P9CB08-F1
#
_cell.length_a   1.000
_cell.length_b   1.000
_cell.length_c   1.000
_cell.angle_alpha   90.00
_cell.angle_beta   90.00
_cell.angle_gamma   90.00
#
_symmetry.space_group_name_H-M   'P 1'
#
loop_
_entity.id
_entity.type
_entity.pdbx_description
1 polymer ?
#
loop_
_entity_poly.entity_id
_entity_poly.type
_entity_poly.pdbx_seq_one_letter_code
_entity_poly.pdbx_strand_id
1 'polypeptide(L)'
;MPTKRSGPLVGKCPKCGNNIVLKKSFYGCSNYPEYPFTVCGQTVLLCNAALADAISVLPEQTREEILRYYFLRQPQRVIGACIGRSRSTAGRHIQLALQRLREEMGVSRYE
;
A
#
# COMPACT_ATOMS: atom_id res chain seq x y z
N MET A 1 20.10 -0.60 12.90
CA MET A 1 19.17 0.53 12.70
C MET A 1 19.47 1.16 11.35
N PRO A 2 18.58 1.14 10.35
CA PRO A 2 18.87 1.80 9.08
C PRO A 2 18.71 3.31 9.29
N THR A 3 19.83 4.02 9.35
CA THR A 3 19.86 5.49 9.33
C THR A 3 19.35 5.93 7.95
N LYS A 4 18.22 6.64 7.92
CA LYS A 4 17.70 7.27 6.69
C LYS A 4 18.83 8.16 6.15
N ARG A 5 19.52 7.75 5.09
CA ARG A 5 20.38 8.65 4.30
C ARG A 5 19.45 9.64 3.59
N SER A 6 19.03 10.68 4.29
CA SER A 6 18.32 11.81 3.71
C SER A 6 19.29 12.53 2.78
N GLY A 7 18.96 12.61 1.49
CA GLY A 7 19.74 13.37 0.52
C GLY A 7 19.73 14.88 0.83
N PRO A 8 20.46 15.69 0.03
CA PRO A 8 20.63 17.11 0.28
C PRO A 8 19.29 17.83 0.43
N LEU A 9 19.25 18.80 1.36
CA LEU A 9 18.09 19.64 1.64
C LEU A 9 17.95 20.68 0.53
N VAL A 10 16.77 20.75 -0.07
CA VAL A 10 16.48 21.56 -1.26
C VAL A 10 15.65 22.80 -0.92
N GLY A 11 14.85 22.72 0.15
CA GLY A 11 14.02 23.84 0.59
C GLY A 11 12.97 23.44 1.62
N LYS A 12 11.96 24.29 1.79
CA LYS A 12 10.83 24.06 2.70
C LYS A 12 9.57 23.67 1.90
N CYS A 13 8.82 22.71 2.42
CA CYS A 13 7.59 22.22 1.83
C CYS A 13 6.51 23.30 1.99
N PRO A 14 5.88 23.77 0.91
CA PRO A 14 4.86 24.82 0.98
C PRO A 14 3.59 24.38 1.70
N LYS A 15 3.34 23.07 1.84
CA LYS A 15 2.15 22.55 2.55
C LYS A 15 2.31 22.42 4.06
N CYS A 16 3.51 22.14 4.56
CA CYS A 16 3.71 21.77 5.97
C CYS A 16 4.98 22.36 6.62
N GLY A 17 5.77 23.15 5.89
CA GLY A 17 7.00 23.76 6.42
C GLY A 17 8.16 22.78 6.68
N ASN A 18 7.98 21.49 6.42
CA ASN A 18 9.03 20.48 6.58
C ASN A 18 10.07 20.56 5.45
N ASN A 19 11.20 19.89 5.62
CA ASN A 19 12.29 19.97 4.64
C ASN A 19 11.94 19.16 3.38
N ILE A 20 12.20 19.73 2.21
CA ILE A 20 12.22 19.01 0.95
C ILE A 20 13.61 18.39 0.80
N VAL A 21 13.66 17.08 0.62
CA VAL A 21 14.90 16.30 0.45
C VAL A 21 14.97 15.72 -0.96
N LEU A 22 16.17 15.70 -1.53
CA LEU A 22 16.43 14.97 -2.77
C LEU A 22 16.46 13.47 -2.47
N LYS A 23 15.45 12.72 -2.92
CA LYS A 23 15.47 11.26 -3.02
C LYS A 23 16.12 10.86 -4.36
N LYS A 24 16.37 9.56 -4.60
CA LYS A 24 17.15 9.02 -5.74
C LYS A 24 16.95 9.74 -7.09
N SER A 25 15.72 10.11 -7.44
CA SER A 25 15.41 10.80 -8.70
C SER A 25 14.35 11.91 -8.57
N PHE A 26 13.93 12.25 -7.35
CA PHE A 26 12.82 13.17 -7.14
C PHE A 26 12.95 13.95 -5.83
N TYR A 27 12.29 15.10 -5.76
CA TYR A 27 12.16 15.91 -4.55
C TYR A 27 10.94 15.46 -3.75
N GLY A 28 11.12 15.19 -2.46
CA GLY A 28 10.03 14.76 -1.59
C GLY A 28 10.08 15.46 -0.22
N CYS A 29 8.91 15.65 0.39
CA CYS A 29 8.84 16.12 1.77
C CYS A 29 9.47 15.09 2.72
N SER A 30 10.30 15.53 3.67
CA SER A 30 10.96 14.67 4.66
C SER A 30 9.97 13.98 5.59
N ASN A 31 8.82 14.60 5.81
CA ASN A 31 7.73 14.11 6.65
C ASN A 31 6.48 13.77 5.81
N TYR A 32 6.67 13.29 4.58
CA TYR A 32 5.54 12.79 3.81
C TYR A 32 4.96 11.55 4.51
N PRO A 33 3.63 11.45 4.68
CA PRO A 33 3.01 10.33 5.40
C PRO A 33 3.32 9.01 4.67
N GLU A 34 3.97 8.10 5.39
CA GLU A 34 4.34 6.76 4.94
C GLU A 34 3.65 5.75 5.88
N TYR A 35 2.75 4.93 5.35
CA TYR A 35 2.02 3.89 6.10
C TYR A 35 2.60 2.50 5.77
N PRO A 36 3.43 1.92 6.66
CA PRO A 36 4.10 0.65 6.38
C PRO A 36 3.17 -0.55 6.59
N PHE A 37 3.22 -1.51 5.65
CA PHE A 37 2.57 -2.81 5.73
C PHE A 37 3.58 -3.91 5.49
N THR A 38 3.54 -4.97 6.29
CA THR A 38 4.44 -6.12 6.14
C THR A 38 3.70 -7.29 5.49
N VAL A 39 4.24 -7.81 4.40
CA VAL A 39 3.64 -8.89 3.61
C VAL A 39 4.75 -9.82 3.14
N CYS A 40 4.71 -11.11 3.50
CA CYS A 40 5.77 -12.08 3.17
C CYS A 40 7.19 -11.64 3.62
N GLY A 41 7.30 -10.85 4.69
CA GLY A 41 8.58 -10.27 5.11
C GLY A 41 9.07 -9.08 4.27
N GLN A 42 8.26 -8.61 3.31
CA GLN A 42 8.50 -7.38 2.56
C GLN A 42 7.68 -6.24 3.15
N THR A 43 8.31 -5.09 3.39
CA THR A 43 7.62 -3.88 3.85
C THR A 43 7.24 -3.02 2.65
N VAL A 44 5.93 -2.82 2.48
CA VAL A 44 5.32 -1.93 1.49
C VAL A 44 4.93 -0.63 2.17
N LEU A 45 5.25 0.51 1.56
CA LEU A 45 4.85 1.83 2.07
C LEU A 45 3.71 2.38 1.23
N LEU A 46 2.57 2.65 1.86
CA LEU A 46 1.48 3.40 1.24
C LEU A 46 1.64 4.88 1.50
N CYS A 47 1.32 5.68 0.49
CA CYS A 47 1.41 7.14 0.50
C CYS A 47 0.04 7.82 0.68
N ASN A 48 -1.05 7.05 0.64
CA ASN A 48 -2.41 7.56 0.72
C ASN A 48 -3.03 7.12 2.05
N ALA A 49 -3.41 8.10 2.87
CA ALA A 49 -4.01 7.90 4.19
C ALA A 49 -5.33 7.12 4.09
N ALA A 50 -6.27 7.59 3.26
CA ALA A 50 -7.57 6.95 3.11
C ALA A 50 -7.44 5.50 2.63
N LEU A 51 -6.50 5.23 1.71
CA LEU A 51 -6.25 3.86 1.27
C LEU A 51 -5.65 3.00 2.40
N ALA A 52 -4.73 3.54 3.19
CA ALA A 52 -4.15 2.84 4.32
C ALA A 52 -5.19 2.53 5.40
N ASP A 53 -6.10 3.46 5.68
CA ASP A 53 -7.21 3.28 6.60
C ASP A 53 -8.19 2.22 6.09
N ALA A 54 -8.60 2.30 4.84
CA ALA A 54 -9.49 1.31 4.22
C ALA A 54 -8.90 -0.12 4.24
N ILE A 55 -7.60 -0.24 3.97
CA ILE A 55 -6.88 -1.53 4.05
C ILE A 55 -6.76 -2.02 5.50
N SER A 56 -6.68 -1.12 6.47
CA SER A 56 -6.60 -1.45 7.89
C SER A 56 -7.92 -2.01 8.45
N VAL A 57 -9.06 -1.65 7.86
CA VAL A 57 -10.39 -2.20 8.20
C VAL A 57 -10.60 -3.60 7.61
N LEU A 58 -9.88 -3.97 6.55
CA LEU A 58 -10.00 -5.31 5.96
C LEU A 58 -9.47 -6.41 6.91
N PRO A 59 -10.06 -7.61 6.88
CA PRO A 59 -9.51 -8.78 7.57
C PRO A 59 -8.06 -9.04 7.17
N GLU A 60 -7.23 -9.52 8.10
CA GLU A 60 -5.80 -9.75 7.88
C GLU A 60 -5.52 -10.64 6.66
N GLN A 61 -6.27 -11.73 6.51
CA GLN A 61 -6.15 -12.63 5.34
C GLN A 61 -6.43 -11.89 4.03
N THR A 62 -7.50 -11.12 3.97
CA THR A 62 -7.91 -10.36 2.79
C THR A 62 -6.92 -9.25 2.44
N ARG A 63 -6.39 -8.58 3.46
CA ARG A 63 -5.32 -7.59 3.33
C ARG A 63 -4.08 -8.21 2.71
N GLU A 64 -3.64 -9.35 3.24
CA GLU A 64 -2.46 -10.04 2.74
C GLU A 64 -2.63 -10.50 1.29
N GLU A 65 -3.80 -11.04 0.93
CA GLU A 65 -4.12 -11.46 -0.43
C GLU A 65 -4.06 -10.30 -1.44
N ILE A 66 -4.69 -9.15 -1.14
CA ILE A 66 -4.62 -7.95 -2.00
C ILE A 66 -3.19 -7.48 -2.15
N LEU A 67 -2.44 -7.40 -1.04
CA LEU A 67 -1.09 -6.85 -1.09
C LEU A 67 -0.15 -7.79 -1.86
N ARG A 68 -0.28 -9.11 -1.70
CA ARG A 68 0.42 -10.12 -2.53
C ARG A 68 0.06 -9.98 -4.01
N TYR A 69 -1.20 -9.72 -4.32
CA TYR A 69 -1.66 -9.56 -5.70
C TYR A 69 -1.10 -8.29 -6.38
N TYR A 70 -1.15 -7.13 -5.72
CA TYR A 70 -0.70 -5.86 -6.30
C TYR A 70 0.81 -5.63 -6.21
N PHE A 71 1.41 -5.85 -5.03
CA PHE A 71 2.81 -5.51 -4.79
C PHE A 71 3.75 -6.65 -5.19
N LEU A 72 3.36 -7.90 -4.92
CA LEU A 72 4.20 -9.05 -5.28
C LEU A 72 3.84 -9.65 -6.64
N ARG A 73 2.78 -9.15 -7.30
CA ARG A 73 2.28 -9.66 -8.59
C ARG A 73 2.09 -11.18 -8.61
N GLN A 74 1.75 -11.76 -7.46
CA GLN A 74 1.55 -13.20 -7.34
C GLN A 74 0.25 -13.61 -8.04
N PRO A 75 0.24 -14.70 -8.82
CA PRO A 75 -0.98 -15.20 -9.45
C PRO A 75 -1.93 -15.79 -8.40
N GLN A 76 -3.24 -15.69 -8.62
CA GLN A 76 -4.29 -16.16 -7.69
C GLN A 76 -4.10 -17.62 -7.25
N ARG A 77 -3.56 -18.49 -8.11
CA ARG A 77 -3.25 -19.89 -7.76
C ARG A 77 -2.16 -19.97 -6.70
N VAL A 78 -1.11 -19.14 -6.80
CA VAL A 78 -0.01 -19.09 -5.82
C VAL A 78 -0.50 -18.46 -4.52
N ILE A 79 -1.27 -17.36 -4.61
CA ILE A 79 -1.87 -16.73 -3.43
C ILE A 79 -2.75 -17.75 -2.69
N GLY A 80 -3.66 -18.42 -3.40
CA GLY A 80 -4.50 -19.48 -2.86
C GLY A 80 -3.70 -20.60 -2.19
N ALA A 81 -2.65 -21.10 -2.85
CA ALA A 81 -1.76 -22.11 -2.27
C ALA A 81 -1.11 -21.63 -0.96
N CYS A 82 -0.64 -20.38 -0.91
CA CYS A 82 -0.05 -19.80 0.30
C CYS A 82 -1.02 -19.70 1.49
N ILE A 83 -2.32 -19.57 1.23
CA ILE A 83 -3.36 -19.44 2.27
C ILE A 83 -4.19 -20.72 2.46
N GLY A 84 -3.79 -21.85 1.84
CA GLY A 84 -4.53 -23.11 1.90
C GLY A 84 -5.91 -23.09 1.24
N ARG A 85 -6.11 -22.27 0.20
CA ARG A 85 -7.37 -22.11 -0.54
C ARG A 85 -7.23 -22.41 -2.03
N SER A 86 -8.36 -22.64 -2.68
CA SER A 86 -8.40 -22.82 -4.13
C SER A 86 -8.13 -21.49 -4.88
N ARG A 87 -7.74 -21.58 -6.15
CA ARG A 87 -7.57 -20.40 -7.04
C ARG A 87 -8.85 -19.55 -7.09
N SER A 88 -10.01 -20.18 -7.23
CA SER A 88 -11.30 -19.48 -7.35
C SER A 88 -11.69 -18.78 -6.05
N THR A 89 -11.41 -19.40 -4.89
CA THR A 89 -11.62 -18.77 -3.58
C THR A 89 -10.74 -17.54 -3.41
N ALA A 90 -9.44 -17.63 -3.69
CA ALA A 90 -8.53 -16.49 -3.63
C ALA A 90 -8.95 -15.38 -4.61
N GLY A 91 -9.37 -15.75 -5.82
CA GLY A 91 -9.91 -14.79 -6.78
C GLY A 91 -11.14 -14.05 -6.26
N ARG A 92 -12.10 -14.77 -5.66
CA ARG A 92 -13.31 -14.18 -5.06
C ARG A 92 -12.97 -13.25 -3.90
N HIS A 93 -12.06 -13.65 -3.01
CA HIS A 93 -11.62 -12.83 -1.90
C HIS A 93 -10.98 -11.52 -2.37
N ILE A 94 -10.04 -11.58 -3.32
CA ILE A 94 -9.40 -10.38 -3.91
C ILE A 94 -10.46 -9.45 -4.52
N GLN A 95 -11.45 -9.98 -5.24
CA GLN A 95 -12.51 -9.17 -5.85
C GLN A 95 -13.40 -8.50 -4.79
N LEU A 96 -13.85 -9.23 -3.77
CA LEU A 96 -14.67 -8.67 -2.69
C LEU A 96 -13.91 -7.60 -1.91
N ALA A 97 -12.62 -7.81 -1.71
CA ALA A 97 -11.75 -6.87 -1.04
C ALA A 97 -11.57 -5.58 -1.86
N LEU A 98 -11.38 -5.71 -3.18
CA LEU A 98 -11.33 -4.57 -4.09
C LEU A 98 -12.65 -3.81 -4.14
N GLN A 99 -13.78 -4.52 -4.09
CA GLN A 99 -15.09 -3.90 -4.02
C GLN A 99 -15.23 -3.05 -2.74
N ARG A 100 -14.90 -3.62 -1.58
CA ARG A 100 -14.93 -2.89 -0.29
C ARG A 100 -14.03 -1.66 -0.29
N LEU A 101 -12.81 -1.78 -0.84
CA LEU A 101 -11.91 -0.64 -0.94
C LEU A 101 -12.47 0.47 -1.83
N ARG A 102 -13.21 0.14 -2.90
CA ARG A 102 -13.86 1.14 -3.75
C ARG A 102 -15.02 1.84 -3.04
N GLU A 103 -15.82 1.07 -2.32
CA GLU A 103 -16.93 1.58 -1.50
C GLU A 103 -16.41 2.54 -0.42
N GLU A 104 -15.38 2.14 0.34
CA GLU A 104 -14.78 2.94 1.41
C GLU A 104 -14.15 4.24 0.88
N MET A 105 -13.46 4.15 -0.26
CA MET A 105 -12.79 5.29 -0.86
C MET A 105 -13.74 6.24 -1.60
N GLY A 106 -15.06 5.95 -1.59
CA GLY A 106 -16.07 6.74 -2.30
C GLY A 106 -15.76 6.86 -3.79
N VAL A 107 -15.00 5.91 -4.37
CA VAL A 107 -14.61 5.96 -5.78
C VAL A 107 -15.82 5.51 -6.58
N SER A 108 -16.73 6.45 -6.82
CA SER A 108 -17.73 6.34 -7.87
C SER A 108 -16.99 5.98 -9.15
N ARG A 109 -17.52 4.99 -9.90
CA ARG A 109 -17.04 4.74 -11.26
C ARG A 109 -17.19 6.07 -11.99
N TYR A 110 -16.09 6.55 -12.56
CA TYR A 110 -16.09 7.70 -13.47
C TYR A 110 -17.24 7.48 -14.46
N GLU A 111 -18.29 8.30 -14.37
CA GLU A 111 -19.31 8.45 -15.43
C GLU A 111 -18.75 9.34 -16.53
#